data_AF-A0A2S1TNS7-F1
#
_entry.id   AF-A0A2S1TNS7-F1
#
_cell.length_a   1.000
_cell.length_b   1.000
_cell.length_c   1.000
_cell.angle_alpha   90.00
_cell.angle_beta   90.00
_cell.angle_gamma   90.00
#
_symmetry.space_group_name_H-M   'P 1'
#
loop_
_entity.id
_entity.type
_entity.pdbx_description
1 polymer ?
#
loop_
_entity_poly.entity_id
_entity_poly.type
_entity_poly.pdbx_seq_one_letter_code
_entity_poly.pdbx_strand_id
1 'polypeptide(L)'
;MNDAPSTPFLPHFVGVRGNSIQADKQIDIVNEAQKVAMRIGAQVQKPSAIPGQNTLTSFTILTRMIQTMSAKQIQEVKQRLFIDRNNANGKSSADAKKLQSWEAFKHATANAGTGPALEAIKNWVEKGDVRNEKAAELVAVLPRTARLPTDKYIKTFFQFATSSNVVNQKYLNSTIIIGFSEILRKAQVDSDNKHMRYGVHSFGHLTSKNDQSLQQEYLPYLEEKLKSAFEKGDSQKIIVYIQALGNTAHPRLLKTFEPYLEGKKSASRFQRLLMVASLYQMTRVHPTTARAVLYRIYKNPGEAPELRVAALHLLANTNPPAAMLQRIAQQTNWEQSKQVISATQSFIRSAANMDQNPDSVEFARNAQSAVDMLNPADYGYSMSKNYLSSYVIDNIDKSYESQISSIGSFDSIFPSSVFVNFMANDGGYKHQIFHHSAMFS
;
A
#
# COMPACT_ATOMS: atom_id res chain seq x y z
N MET A 1 -7.50 -14.22 19.21
CA MET A 1 -6.89 -14.50 17.89
C MET A 1 -7.37 -15.82 17.34
N ASN A 2 -7.53 -16.88 18.13
CA ASN A 2 -7.96 -18.19 17.61
C ASN A 2 -9.48 -18.32 17.43
N ASP A 3 -10.26 -17.58 18.21
CA ASP A 3 -11.71 -17.67 18.15
C ASP A 3 -12.30 -16.85 17.00
N ALA A 4 -13.48 -17.25 16.56
CA ALA A 4 -14.27 -16.53 15.58
C ALA A 4 -14.46 -15.06 16.02
N PRO A 5 -14.23 -14.07 15.12
CA PRO A 5 -14.53 -12.68 15.43
C PRO A 5 -16.02 -12.48 15.75
N SER A 6 -16.35 -11.45 16.54
CA SER A 6 -17.72 -10.98 16.70
C SER A 6 -17.85 -9.61 16.02
N THR A 7 -18.50 -9.57 14.85
CA THR A 7 -18.77 -8.32 14.11
C THR A 7 -20.27 -8.15 13.90
N PRO A 8 -21.00 -7.52 14.85
CA PRO A 8 -22.47 -7.53 14.94
C PRO A 8 -23.27 -6.85 13.80
N PHE A 9 -22.68 -6.52 12.66
CA PHE A 9 -23.37 -5.83 11.56
C PHE A 9 -23.16 -6.47 10.18
N LEU A 10 -22.40 -7.55 10.13
CA LEU A 10 -22.17 -8.27 8.87
C LEU A 10 -23.23 -9.38 8.73
N PRO A 11 -23.84 -9.59 7.55
CA PRO A 11 -24.96 -10.53 7.39
C PRO A 11 -24.69 -11.94 7.90
N HIS A 12 -23.44 -12.41 7.85
CA HIS A 12 -23.07 -13.77 8.29
C HIS A 12 -22.92 -13.89 9.82
N PHE A 13 -22.93 -12.76 10.54
CA PHE A 13 -22.82 -12.70 12.01
C PHE A 13 -24.18 -12.46 12.69
N VAL A 14 -25.22 -12.11 11.93
CA VAL A 14 -26.58 -11.82 12.45
C VAL A 14 -27.70 -12.54 11.69
N GLY A 15 -27.37 -13.29 10.63
CA GLY A 15 -28.34 -13.88 9.71
C GLY A 15 -29.21 -14.99 10.29
N VAL A 16 -28.83 -15.59 11.43
CA VAL A 16 -29.59 -16.68 12.07
C VAL A 16 -30.24 -16.15 13.34
N ARG A 17 -31.42 -15.54 13.21
CA ARG A 17 -32.19 -14.95 14.33
C ARG A 17 -31.33 -13.98 15.18
N GLY A 18 -30.51 -13.15 14.54
CA GLY A 18 -29.59 -12.23 15.22
C GLY A 18 -28.25 -12.85 15.63
N ASN A 19 -27.99 -14.13 15.32
CA ASN A 19 -26.73 -14.81 15.58
C ASN A 19 -25.95 -15.11 14.28
N SER A 20 -24.68 -15.48 14.48
CA SER A 20 -23.81 -15.95 13.40
C SER A 20 -24.40 -17.17 12.69
N ILE A 21 -24.06 -17.36 11.42
CA ILE A 21 -24.43 -18.57 10.65
C ILE A 21 -24.02 -19.87 11.34
N GLN A 22 -23.02 -19.81 12.23
CA GLN A 22 -22.58 -20.95 13.03
C GLN A 22 -23.54 -21.34 14.15
N ALA A 23 -24.50 -20.49 14.50
CA ALA A 23 -25.54 -20.81 15.49
C ALA A 23 -26.61 -21.76 14.93
N ASP A 24 -26.69 -21.91 13.61
CA ASP A 24 -27.57 -22.88 12.98
C ASP A 24 -26.95 -24.29 13.08
N LYS A 25 -27.59 -25.16 13.85
CA LYS A 25 -27.16 -26.55 14.04
C LYS A 25 -27.21 -27.37 12.75
N GLN A 26 -27.91 -26.90 11.71
CA GLN A 26 -27.97 -27.57 10.41
C GLN A 26 -26.78 -27.20 9.49
N ILE A 27 -26.02 -26.15 9.84
CA ILE A 27 -24.92 -25.65 9.01
C ILE A 27 -23.58 -26.13 9.57
N ASP A 28 -22.96 -27.10 8.89
CA ASP A 28 -21.54 -27.41 9.08
C ASP A 28 -20.68 -26.51 8.19
N ILE A 29 -20.19 -25.42 8.78
CA ILE A 29 -19.40 -24.41 8.07
C ILE A 29 -18.09 -24.97 7.49
N VAL A 30 -17.49 -26.00 8.10
CA VAL A 30 -16.26 -26.65 7.63
C VAL A 30 -16.56 -27.43 6.36
N ASN A 31 -17.64 -28.21 6.37
CA ASN A 31 -18.13 -28.94 5.20
C ASN A 31 -18.51 -28.00 4.05
N GLU A 32 -19.25 -26.92 4.33
CA GLU A 32 -19.68 -25.99 3.29
C GLU A 32 -18.52 -25.20 2.68
N ALA A 33 -17.57 -24.73 3.50
CA ALA A 33 -16.36 -24.06 3.00
C ALA A 33 -15.55 -25.00 2.08
N GLN A 34 -15.41 -26.27 2.45
CA GLN A 34 -14.75 -27.28 1.61
C GLN A 34 -15.47 -27.46 0.27
N LYS A 35 -16.80 -27.61 0.26
CA LYS A 35 -17.60 -27.76 -0.97
C LYS A 35 -17.46 -26.56 -1.89
N VAL A 36 -17.52 -25.34 -1.35
CA VAL A 36 -17.40 -24.11 -2.14
C VAL A 36 -15.98 -23.98 -2.71
N ALA A 37 -14.94 -24.29 -1.94
CA ALA A 37 -13.57 -24.31 -2.43
C ALA A 37 -13.38 -25.33 -3.57
N MET A 38 -13.94 -26.54 -3.43
CA MET A 38 -13.92 -27.57 -4.48
C MET A 38 -14.64 -27.14 -5.76
N ARG A 39 -15.75 -26.43 -5.62
CA ARG A 39 -16.48 -25.86 -6.75
C ARG A 39 -15.62 -24.84 -7.51
N ILE A 40 -15.01 -23.89 -6.80
CA ILE A 40 -14.12 -22.89 -7.41
C ILE A 40 -12.94 -23.59 -8.11
N GLY A 41 -12.32 -24.56 -7.46
CA GLY A 41 -11.21 -25.32 -8.03
C GLY A 41 -11.59 -26.05 -9.32
N ALA A 42 -12.83 -26.56 -9.42
CA ALA A 42 -13.34 -27.16 -10.65
C ALA A 42 -13.64 -26.14 -11.75
N GLN A 43 -14.14 -24.96 -11.40
CA GLN A 43 -14.49 -23.89 -12.34
C GLN A 43 -13.24 -23.27 -12.98
N VAL A 44 -12.19 -23.02 -12.20
CA VAL A 44 -10.94 -22.37 -12.67
C VAL A 44 -10.17 -23.23 -13.66
N GLN A 45 -10.38 -24.55 -13.69
CA GLN A 45 -9.80 -25.45 -14.69
C GLN A 45 -10.31 -25.16 -16.12
N LYS A 46 -11.36 -24.37 -16.28
CA LYS A 46 -11.86 -23.88 -17.57
C LYS A 46 -11.85 -22.35 -17.57
N PRO A 47 -10.68 -21.70 -17.78
CA PRO A 47 -10.55 -20.24 -17.66
C PRO A 47 -11.57 -19.46 -18.51
N SER A 48 -11.87 -19.95 -19.72
CA SER A 48 -12.84 -19.35 -20.64
C SER A 48 -14.29 -19.37 -20.12
N ALA A 49 -14.61 -20.23 -19.15
CA ALA A 49 -15.95 -20.36 -18.57
C ALA A 49 -16.12 -19.58 -17.26
N ILE A 50 -15.04 -19.00 -16.70
CA ILE A 50 -15.07 -18.28 -15.41
C ILE A 50 -16.10 -17.15 -15.39
N PRO A 51 -16.22 -16.27 -16.43
CA PRO A 51 -17.19 -15.18 -16.41
C PRO A 51 -18.66 -15.67 -16.29
N GLY A 52 -18.98 -16.84 -16.85
CA GLY A 52 -20.34 -17.41 -16.83
C GLY A 52 -20.65 -18.32 -15.63
N GLN A 53 -19.65 -18.66 -14.80
CA GLN A 53 -19.80 -19.67 -13.74
C GLN A 53 -19.99 -19.10 -12.32
N ASN A 54 -20.16 -17.77 -12.19
CA ASN A 54 -20.29 -17.10 -10.89
C ASN A 54 -19.15 -17.43 -9.90
N THR A 55 -17.95 -17.68 -10.43
CA THR A 55 -16.76 -18.07 -9.64
C THR A 55 -16.41 -17.00 -8.61
N LEU A 56 -16.52 -15.71 -8.99
CA LEU A 56 -16.29 -14.58 -8.10
C LEU A 56 -17.28 -14.53 -6.92
N THR A 57 -18.55 -14.82 -7.20
CA THR A 57 -19.59 -14.93 -6.17
C THR A 57 -19.27 -16.07 -5.20
N SER A 58 -18.86 -17.23 -5.73
CA SER A 58 -18.45 -18.38 -4.92
C SER A 58 -17.24 -18.05 -4.04
N PHE A 59 -16.24 -17.34 -4.58
CA PHE A 59 -15.08 -16.88 -3.82
C PHE A 59 -15.44 -15.89 -2.70
N THR A 60 -16.38 -14.98 -2.99
CA THR A 60 -16.91 -14.03 -2.00
C THR A 60 -17.63 -14.77 -0.88
N ILE A 61 -18.45 -15.76 -1.20
CA ILE A 61 -19.15 -16.61 -0.21
C ILE A 61 -18.13 -17.35 0.65
N LEU A 62 -17.14 -18.01 0.05
CA LEU A 62 -16.08 -18.72 0.78
C LEU A 62 -15.34 -17.80 1.75
N THR A 63 -14.95 -16.60 1.29
CA THR A 63 -14.29 -15.59 2.12
C THR A 63 -15.15 -15.18 3.31
N ARG A 64 -16.46 -15.00 3.12
CA ARG A 64 -17.41 -14.65 4.19
C ARG A 64 -17.65 -15.80 5.17
N MET A 65 -17.67 -17.05 4.69
CA MET A 65 -17.70 -18.23 5.57
C MET A 65 -16.46 -18.25 6.47
N ILE A 66 -15.25 -18.11 5.90
CA ILE A 66 -13.99 -18.11 6.64
C ILE A 66 -13.91 -16.96 7.64
N GLN A 67 -14.52 -15.81 7.35
CA GLN A 67 -14.59 -14.69 8.30
C GLN A 67 -15.27 -15.06 9.63
N THR A 68 -16.17 -16.04 9.62
CA THR A 68 -16.85 -16.52 10.84
C THR A 68 -16.08 -17.63 11.55
N MET A 69 -15.05 -18.22 10.93
CA MET A 69 -14.39 -19.42 11.44
C MET A 69 -13.32 -19.12 12.49
N SER A 70 -13.19 -20.05 13.44
CA SER A 70 -12.04 -20.16 14.34
C SER A 70 -10.81 -20.74 13.63
N ALA A 71 -9.63 -20.57 14.23
CA ALA A 71 -8.38 -21.09 13.70
C ALA A 71 -8.41 -22.63 13.59
N LYS A 72 -9.10 -23.29 14.53
CA LYS A 72 -9.31 -24.75 14.50
C LYS A 72 -10.13 -25.17 13.29
N GLN A 73 -11.27 -24.51 13.03
CA GLN A 73 -12.11 -24.82 11.87
C GLN A 73 -11.38 -24.55 10.55
N ILE A 74 -10.60 -23.47 10.45
CA ILE A 74 -9.78 -23.17 9.25
C ILE A 74 -8.75 -24.30 9.04
N GLN A 75 -8.15 -24.79 10.13
CA GLN A 75 -7.21 -25.91 10.09
C GLN A 75 -7.88 -27.24 9.68
N GLU A 76 -9.12 -27.49 10.11
CA GLU A 76 -9.90 -28.66 9.68
C GLU A 76 -10.19 -28.62 8.17
N VAL A 77 -10.59 -27.46 7.62
CA VAL A 77 -10.76 -27.33 6.16
C VAL A 77 -9.43 -27.54 5.42
N LYS A 78 -8.32 -26.99 5.96
CA LYS A 78 -6.98 -27.23 5.43
C LYS A 78 -6.68 -28.73 5.36
N GLN A 79 -6.91 -29.49 6.42
CA GLN A 79 -6.66 -30.94 6.44
C GLN A 79 -7.44 -31.70 5.35
N ARG A 80 -8.63 -31.24 4.99
CA ARG A 80 -9.48 -31.87 3.97
C ARG A 80 -9.15 -31.46 2.54
N LEU A 81 -8.59 -30.27 2.34
CA LEU A 81 -8.25 -29.72 1.01
C LEU A 81 -6.77 -29.84 0.66
N PHE A 82 -5.90 -29.96 1.65
CA PHE A 82 -4.45 -29.95 1.44
C PHE A 82 -4.01 -31.11 0.56
N ILE A 83 -3.20 -30.78 -0.43
CA ILE A 83 -2.51 -31.71 -1.31
C ILE A 83 -1.08 -31.22 -1.48
N ASP A 84 -0.12 -32.11 -1.26
CA ASP A 84 1.28 -31.80 -1.55
C ASP A 84 1.46 -31.78 -3.08
N ARG A 85 1.93 -30.65 -3.61
CA ARG A 85 2.15 -30.47 -5.04
C ARG A 85 3.17 -31.46 -5.59
N ASN A 86 4.14 -31.90 -4.77
CA ASN A 86 5.13 -32.88 -5.18
C ASN A 86 4.54 -34.29 -5.36
N ASN A 87 3.41 -34.56 -4.70
CA ASN A 87 2.71 -35.83 -4.76
C ASN A 87 1.55 -35.81 -5.78
N ALA A 88 1.27 -34.67 -6.41
CA ALA A 88 0.17 -34.52 -7.36
C ALA A 88 0.60 -34.92 -8.77
N ASN A 89 -0.22 -35.70 -9.48
CA ASN A 89 0.04 -36.02 -10.88
C ASN A 89 -0.37 -34.84 -11.78
N GLY A 90 0.60 -34.20 -12.43
CA GLY A 90 0.36 -33.05 -13.32
C GLY A 90 -0.55 -33.32 -14.52
N LYS A 91 -0.80 -34.58 -14.87
CA LYS A 91 -1.74 -34.99 -15.94
C LYS A 91 -3.14 -35.33 -15.42
N SER A 92 -3.34 -35.42 -14.11
CA SER A 92 -4.62 -35.78 -13.49
C SER A 92 -5.53 -34.57 -13.36
N SER A 93 -6.68 -34.60 -14.05
CA SER A 93 -7.72 -33.58 -13.87
C SER A 93 -8.25 -33.53 -12.43
N ALA A 94 -8.26 -34.66 -11.72
CA ALA A 94 -8.70 -34.71 -10.34
C ALA A 94 -7.70 -34.01 -9.40
N ASP A 95 -6.40 -34.22 -9.59
CA ASP A 95 -5.37 -33.56 -8.77
C ASP A 95 -5.27 -32.07 -9.09
N ALA A 96 -5.43 -31.70 -10.37
CA ALA A 96 -5.49 -30.31 -10.78
C ALA A 96 -6.66 -29.56 -10.11
N LYS A 97 -7.85 -30.18 -10.02
CA LYS A 97 -9.00 -29.62 -9.29
C LYS A 97 -8.71 -29.47 -7.80
N LYS A 98 -8.11 -30.48 -7.16
CA LYS A 98 -7.75 -30.41 -5.73
C LYS A 98 -6.73 -29.30 -5.46
N LEU A 99 -5.69 -29.17 -6.28
CA LEU A 99 -4.69 -28.10 -6.18
C LEU A 99 -5.34 -26.71 -6.28
N GLN A 100 -6.25 -26.51 -7.24
CA GLN A 100 -6.95 -25.23 -7.37
C GLN A 100 -7.96 -24.99 -6.24
N SER A 101 -8.53 -26.04 -5.66
CA SER A 101 -9.42 -25.94 -4.50
C SER A 101 -8.65 -25.46 -3.26
N TRP A 102 -7.47 -26.03 -3.04
CA TRP A 102 -6.54 -25.58 -2.00
C TRP A 102 -6.10 -24.13 -2.25
N GLU A 103 -5.82 -23.76 -3.50
CA GLU A 103 -5.40 -22.41 -3.82
C GLU A 103 -6.52 -21.37 -3.60
N ALA A 104 -7.74 -21.67 -4.04
CA ALA A 104 -8.91 -20.86 -3.77
C ALA A 104 -9.12 -20.66 -2.25
N PHE A 105 -8.96 -21.72 -1.46
CA PHE A 105 -9.11 -21.63 0.00
C PHE A 105 -8.02 -20.79 0.67
N LYS A 106 -6.75 -20.91 0.24
CA LYS A 106 -5.65 -20.08 0.76
C LYS A 106 -5.89 -18.60 0.49
N HIS A 107 -6.23 -18.24 -0.75
CA HIS A 107 -6.50 -16.84 -1.11
C HIS A 107 -7.77 -16.31 -0.42
N ALA A 108 -8.83 -17.13 -0.28
CA ALA A 108 -10.03 -16.73 0.46
C ALA A 108 -9.72 -16.52 1.96
N THR A 109 -8.83 -17.32 2.54
CA THR A 109 -8.36 -17.14 3.92
C THR A 109 -7.60 -15.83 4.08
N ALA A 110 -6.69 -15.50 3.15
CA ALA A 110 -5.99 -14.21 3.18
C ALA A 110 -6.94 -13.02 2.98
N ASN A 111 -8.00 -13.19 2.19
CA ASN A 111 -9.07 -12.18 2.01
C ASN A 111 -10.06 -12.11 3.18
N ALA A 112 -10.12 -13.13 4.04
CA ALA A 112 -10.98 -13.11 5.21
C ALA A 112 -10.57 -11.99 6.18
N GLY A 113 -9.26 -11.76 6.34
CA GLY A 113 -8.73 -10.60 7.06
C GLY A 113 -8.98 -10.61 8.56
N THR A 114 -9.17 -11.81 9.15
CA THR A 114 -9.45 -12.01 10.57
C THR A 114 -8.18 -12.46 11.33
N GLY A 115 -8.20 -12.35 12.66
CA GLY A 115 -7.15 -12.91 13.51
C GLY A 115 -6.89 -14.41 13.27
N PRO A 116 -7.94 -15.26 13.25
CA PRO A 116 -7.79 -16.68 12.93
C PRO A 116 -7.14 -16.96 11.57
N ALA A 117 -7.47 -16.15 10.56
CA ALA A 117 -6.91 -16.28 9.23
C ALA A 117 -5.41 -15.94 9.21
N LEU A 118 -4.98 -14.89 9.93
CA LEU A 118 -3.55 -14.56 10.07
C LEU A 118 -2.78 -15.71 10.75
N GLU A 119 -3.32 -16.28 11.83
CA GLU A 119 -2.71 -17.43 12.51
C GLU A 119 -2.62 -18.66 11.60
N ALA A 120 -3.65 -18.93 10.80
CA ALA A 120 -3.63 -20.01 9.82
C ALA A 120 -2.51 -19.82 8.78
N ILE A 121 -2.40 -18.63 8.19
CA ILE A 121 -1.37 -18.31 7.20
C ILE A 121 0.03 -18.42 7.81
N LYS A 122 0.23 -17.87 9.01
CA LYS A 122 1.48 -18.01 9.76
C LYS A 122 1.85 -19.49 9.95
N ASN A 123 0.91 -20.30 10.41
CA ASN A 123 1.11 -21.74 10.61
C ASN A 123 1.46 -22.48 9.31
N TRP A 124 0.81 -22.14 8.18
CA TRP A 124 1.10 -22.76 6.89
C TRP A 124 2.52 -22.46 6.40
N VAL A 125 3.00 -21.23 6.64
CA VAL A 125 4.37 -20.84 6.27
C VAL A 125 5.39 -21.49 7.21
N GLU A 126 5.14 -21.49 8.53
CA GLU A 126 6.04 -22.09 9.52
C GLU A 126 6.19 -23.60 9.34
N LYS A 127 5.12 -24.30 8.98
CA LYS A 127 5.15 -25.74 8.66
C LYS A 127 5.70 -26.01 7.25
N GLY A 128 5.91 -24.97 6.44
CA GLY A 128 6.37 -25.09 5.07
C GLY A 128 5.35 -25.66 4.10
N ASP A 129 4.06 -25.65 4.45
CA ASP A 129 2.94 -25.99 3.56
C ASP A 129 2.83 -24.97 2.41
N VAL A 130 3.26 -23.72 2.65
CA VAL A 130 3.30 -22.62 1.69
C VAL A 130 4.63 -21.90 1.82
N ARG A 131 5.33 -21.67 0.70
CA ARG A 131 6.70 -21.11 0.69
C ARG A 131 6.91 -20.09 -0.41
N ASN A 132 7.94 -19.25 -0.26
CA ASN A 132 8.48 -18.32 -1.26
C ASN A 132 7.38 -17.44 -1.88
N GLU A 133 7.27 -17.44 -3.21
CA GLU A 133 6.30 -16.64 -3.98
C GLU A 133 4.85 -16.87 -3.54
N LYS A 134 4.45 -18.13 -3.31
CA LYS A 134 3.09 -18.44 -2.85
C LYS A 134 2.81 -17.92 -1.46
N ALA A 135 3.80 -17.88 -0.58
CA ALA A 135 3.64 -17.25 0.72
C ALA A 135 3.58 -15.71 0.57
N ALA A 136 4.41 -15.15 -0.31
CA ALA A 136 4.43 -13.73 -0.60
C ALA A 136 3.07 -13.23 -1.13
N GLU A 137 2.43 -13.96 -2.04
CA GLU A 137 1.08 -13.68 -2.55
C GLU A 137 0.04 -13.56 -1.42
N LEU A 138 0.09 -14.46 -0.42
CA LEU A 138 -0.87 -14.44 0.70
C LEU A 138 -0.64 -13.27 1.64
N VAL A 139 0.61 -12.92 1.95
CA VAL A 139 0.88 -11.82 2.88
C VAL A 139 0.72 -10.44 2.24
N ALA A 140 0.88 -10.34 0.91
CA ALA A 140 0.72 -9.10 0.16
C ALA A 140 -0.68 -8.48 0.28
N VAL A 141 -1.71 -9.31 0.47
CA VAL A 141 -3.10 -8.83 0.56
C VAL A 141 -3.50 -8.42 1.97
N LEU A 142 -2.81 -8.91 3.01
CA LEU A 142 -3.16 -8.67 4.42
C LEU A 142 -3.36 -7.19 4.79
N PRO A 143 -2.53 -6.23 4.33
CA PRO A 143 -2.71 -4.82 4.67
C PRO A 143 -4.00 -4.21 4.13
N ARG A 144 -4.60 -4.85 3.11
CA ARG A 144 -5.84 -4.42 2.46
C ARG A 144 -7.04 -5.26 2.86
N THR A 145 -6.85 -6.42 3.48
CA THR A 145 -7.94 -7.31 3.86
C THR A 145 -8.19 -7.32 5.37
N ALA A 146 -7.17 -7.03 6.18
CA ALA A 146 -7.28 -6.97 7.63
C ALA A 146 -8.46 -6.09 8.06
N ARG A 147 -9.38 -6.67 8.84
CA ARG A 147 -10.64 -6.04 9.26
C ARG A 147 -10.52 -5.30 10.58
N LEU A 148 -9.81 -5.89 11.54
CA LEU A 148 -9.60 -5.35 12.87
C LEU A 148 -8.13 -5.56 13.27
N PRO A 149 -7.22 -4.67 12.84
CA PRO A 149 -5.81 -4.76 13.18
C PRO A 149 -5.57 -4.29 14.61
N THR A 150 -5.98 -5.10 15.58
CA THR A 150 -5.76 -4.83 17.01
C THR A 150 -4.27 -4.88 17.36
N ASP A 151 -3.90 -4.39 18.54
CA ASP A 151 -2.57 -4.57 19.14
C ASP A 151 -2.03 -6.00 18.99
N LYS A 152 -2.85 -7.00 19.32
CA LYS A 152 -2.51 -8.42 19.21
C LYS A 152 -2.31 -8.85 17.76
N TYR A 153 -3.14 -8.37 16.83
CA TYR A 153 -2.99 -8.67 15.41
C TYR A 153 -1.67 -8.09 14.86
N ILE A 154 -1.39 -6.81 15.14
CA ILE A 154 -0.18 -6.13 14.68
C ILE A 154 1.07 -6.82 15.26
N LYS A 155 1.04 -7.17 16.56
CA LYS A 155 2.14 -7.88 17.21
C LYS A 155 2.36 -9.28 16.61
N THR A 156 1.30 -10.06 16.41
CA THR A 156 1.42 -11.38 15.74
C THR A 156 1.98 -11.22 14.33
N PHE A 157 1.56 -10.21 13.59
CA PHE A 157 2.04 -9.99 12.23
C PHE A 157 3.51 -9.54 12.21
N PHE A 158 3.93 -8.68 13.14
CA PHE A 158 5.34 -8.32 13.32
C PHE A 158 6.19 -9.56 13.59
N GLN A 159 5.83 -10.35 14.60
CA GLN A 159 6.56 -11.58 14.96
C GLN A 159 6.63 -12.56 13.79
N PHE A 160 5.57 -12.66 13.01
CA PHE A 160 5.56 -13.46 11.79
C PHE A 160 6.55 -12.91 10.75
N ALA A 161 6.50 -11.60 10.47
CA ALA A 161 7.37 -10.90 9.52
C ALA A 161 8.87 -10.97 9.88
N THR A 162 9.19 -11.07 11.16
CA THR A 162 10.58 -11.10 11.66
C THR A 162 11.08 -12.50 12.01
N SER A 163 10.25 -13.53 11.85
CA SER A 163 10.65 -14.91 12.15
C SER A 163 11.75 -15.41 11.21
N SER A 164 12.64 -16.27 11.71
CA SER A 164 13.75 -16.84 10.93
C SER A 164 13.28 -17.60 9.68
N ASN A 165 12.17 -18.33 9.80
CA ASN A 165 11.53 -19.06 8.70
C ASN A 165 11.07 -18.15 7.57
N VAL A 166 10.75 -16.88 7.88
CA VAL A 166 10.25 -15.90 6.91
C VAL A 166 11.39 -15.08 6.32
N VAL A 167 12.32 -14.59 7.16
CA VAL A 167 13.44 -13.73 6.73
C VAL A 167 14.34 -14.43 5.70
N ASN A 168 14.44 -15.76 5.78
CA ASN A 168 15.24 -16.59 4.89
C ASN A 168 14.53 -17.02 3.60
N GLN A 169 13.23 -16.71 3.43
CA GLN A 169 12.49 -17.08 2.21
C GLN A 169 12.53 -15.96 1.17
N LYS A 170 12.90 -16.31 -0.07
CA LYS A 170 12.92 -15.38 -1.20
C LYS A 170 11.51 -14.85 -1.47
N TYR A 171 11.41 -13.56 -1.82
CA TYR A 171 10.18 -12.79 -2.06
C TYR A 171 9.36 -12.55 -0.79
N LEU A 172 9.08 -13.59 0.00
CA LEU A 172 8.31 -13.47 1.24
C LEU A 172 8.94 -12.48 2.22
N ASN A 173 10.26 -12.54 2.42
CA ASN A 173 10.96 -11.69 3.37
C ASN A 173 10.80 -10.19 3.09
N SER A 174 10.75 -9.80 1.81
CA SER A 174 10.54 -8.41 1.39
C SER A 174 9.06 -8.03 1.41
N THR A 175 8.19 -8.89 0.87
CA THR A 175 6.77 -8.60 0.77
C THR A 175 6.12 -8.48 2.13
N ILE A 176 6.48 -9.34 3.09
CA ILE A 176 5.85 -9.34 4.40
C ILE A 176 6.20 -8.11 5.23
N ILE A 177 7.44 -7.61 5.15
CA ILE A 177 7.85 -6.44 5.92
C ILE A 177 7.28 -5.15 5.31
N ILE A 178 7.16 -5.09 3.98
CA ILE A 178 6.46 -4.01 3.28
C ILE A 178 4.97 -4.03 3.67
N GLY A 179 4.32 -5.20 3.64
CA GLY A 179 2.93 -5.34 4.07
C GLY A 179 2.72 -4.96 5.53
N PHE A 180 3.61 -5.40 6.42
CA PHE A 180 3.60 -5.02 7.83
C PHE A 180 3.69 -3.50 8.01
N SER A 181 4.57 -2.82 7.28
CA SER A 181 4.68 -1.35 7.38
C SER A 181 3.42 -0.61 6.92
N GLU A 182 2.71 -1.14 5.92
CA GLU A 182 1.47 -0.54 5.42
C GLU A 182 0.33 -0.68 6.43
N ILE A 183 0.15 -1.86 7.02
CA ILE A 183 -0.89 -2.05 8.05
C ILE A 183 -0.55 -1.30 9.33
N LEU A 184 0.75 -1.18 9.67
CA LEU A 184 1.22 -0.39 10.80
C LEU A 184 0.82 1.08 10.62
N ARG A 185 1.04 1.66 9.44
CA ARG A 185 0.56 3.01 9.10
C ARG A 185 -0.95 3.12 9.31
N LYS A 186 -1.72 2.27 8.63
CA LYS A 186 -3.20 2.34 8.64
C LYS A 186 -3.80 2.19 10.04
N ALA A 187 -3.21 1.35 10.88
CA ALA A 187 -3.75 1.05 12.21
C ALA A 187 -3.27 2.04 13.30
N GLN A 188 -2.04 2.57 13.18
CA GLN A 188 -1.37 3.27 14.28
C GLN A 188 -0.86 4.70 13.96
N VAL A 189 -0.79 5.11 12.69
CA VAL A 189 -0.22 6.41 12.29
C VAL A 189 -1.22 7.30 11.55
N ASP A 190 -1.93 6.73 10.57
CA ASP A 190 -2.90 7.42 9.73
C ASP A 190 -4.26 7.49 10.43
N SER A 191 -4.51 8.61 11.11
CA SER A 191 -5.74 8.82 11.90
C SER A 191 -6.99 8.75 11.02
N ASP A 192 -6.97 9.40 9.86
CA ASP A 192 -8.12 9.42 8.94
C ASP A 192 -8.46 8.01 8.48
N ASN A 193 -7.45 7.23 8.06
CA ASN A 193 -7.67 5.85 7.68
C ASN A 193 -8.22 5.02 8.84
N LYS A 194 -7.69 5.20 10.05
CA LYS A 194 -8.16 4.51 11.25
C LYS A 194 -9.65 4.76 11.51
N HIS A 195 -10.09 6.01 11.44
CA HIS A 195 -11.49 6.38 11.68
C HIS A 195 -12.43 5.84 10.60
N MET A 196 -12.04 5.97 9.33
CA MET A 196 -12.91 5.65 8.20
C MET A 196 -12.98 4.14 7.91
N ARG A 197 -11.87 3.42 8.11
CA ARG A 197 -11.75 2.03 7.66
C ARG A 197 -12.13 1.00 8.73
N TYR A 198 -11.77 1.25 9.99
CA TYR A 198 -11.82 0.22 11.03
C TYR A 198 -12.94 0.42 12.06
N GLY A 199 -13.80 1.43 11.88
CA GLY A 199 -14.99 1.62 12.71
C GLY A 199 -14.67 1.78 14.20
N VAL A 200 -13.61 2.52 14.53
CA VAL A 200 -13.13 2.68 15.92
C VAL A 200 -14.15 3.32 16.87
N HIS A 201 -15.16 3.98 16.34
CA HIS A 201 -16.30 4.49 17.10
C HIS A 201 -17.27 3.40 17.54
N SER A 202 -17.37 2.30 16.78
CA SER A 202 -18.26 1.17 17.07
C SER A 202 -17.54 0.04 17.80
N PHE A 203 -16.27 -0.22 17.47
CA PHE A 203 -15.48 -1.35 18.01
C PHE A 203 -14.46 -0.94 19.06
N GLY A 204 -14.35 0.36 19.38
CA GLY A 204 -13.35 0.89 20.28
C GLY A 204 -11.97 1.07 19.62
N HIS A 205 -10.97 1.35 20.46
CA HIS A 205 -9.62 1.64 19.98
C HIS A 205 -8.92 0.36 19.52
N LEU A 206 -8.27 0.40 18.34
CA LEU A 206 -7.48 -0.72 17.81
C LEU A 206 -6.28 -1.06 18.69
N THR A 207 -5.64 -0.03 19.22
CA THR A 207 -4.47 -0.15 20.09
C THR A 207 -4.77 0.41 21.46
N SER A 208 -4.15 -0.16 22.48
CA SER A 208 -4.16 0.40 23.83
C SER A 208 -3.56 1.80 23.81
N LYS A 209 -4.10 2.73 24.62
CA LYS A 209 -3.57 4.10 24.75
C LYS A 209 -2.11 4.12 25.24
N ASN A 210 -1.69 3.09 25.97
CA ASN A 210 -0.34 2.95 26.50
C ASN A 210 0.56 2.07 25.63
N ASP A 211 0.11 1.65 24.44
CA ASP A 211 0.93 0.85 23.54
C ASP A 211 2.11 1.69 23.00
N GLN A 212 3.33 1.30 23.36
CA GLN A 212 4.58 1.94 22.91
C GLN A 212 5.32 1.10 21.86
N SER A 213 4.73 -0.01 21.40
CA SER A 213 5.38 -0.97 20.50
C SER A 213 5.80 -0.30 19.18
N LEU A 214 5.03 0.68 18.69
CA LEU A 214 5.41 1.47 17.51
C LEU A 214 6.79 2.13 17.67
N GLN A 215 6.99 2.85 18.78
CA GLN A 215 8.20 3.64 19.01
C GLN A 215 9.36 2.83 19.58
N GLN A 216 9.06 1.77 20.35
CA GLN A 216 10.05 0.99 21.09
C GLN A 216 10.46 -0.31 20.39
N GLU A 217 9.63 -0.86 19.49
CA GLU A 217 9.89 -2.16 18.86
C GLU A 217 9.89 -2.05 17.32
N TYR A 218 8.77 -1.61 16.73
CA TYR A 218 8.57 -1.73 15.28
C TYR A 218 9.42 -0.76 14.45
N LEU A 219 9.40 0.54 14.77
CA LEU A 219 10.24 1.52 14.07
C LEU A 219 11.74 1.28 14.32
N PRO A 220 12.21 1.06 15.56
CA PRO A 220 13.62 0.71 15.80
C PRO A 220 14.10 -0.49 14.99
N TYR A 221 13.28 -1.55 14.84
CA TYR A 221 13.63 -2.70 14.02
C TYR A 221 13.84 -2.30 12.54
N LEU A 222 12.93 -1.54 11.95
CA LEU A 222 13.06 -1.09 10.54
C LEU A 222 14.30 -0.19 10.35
N GLU A 223 14.56 0.70 11.30
CA GLU A 223 15.72 1.59 11.31
C GLU A 223 17.04 0.83 11.40
N GLU A 224 17.13 -0.13 12.32
CA GLU A 224 18.31 -0.99 12.50
C GLU A 224 18.56 -1.83 11.24
N LYS A 225 17.51 -2.39 10.64
CA LYS A 225 17.65 -3.18 9.42
C LYS A 225 18.08 -2.35 8.21
N LEU A 226 17.59 -1.12 8.07
CA LEU A 226 18.09 -0.20 7.04
C LEU A 226 19.58 0.10 7.28
N LYS A 227 19.96 0.44 8.52
CA LYS A 227 21.35 0.71 8.89
C LYS A 227 22.26 -0.48 8.55
N SER A 228 21.89 -1.69 8.97
CA SER A 228 22.65 -2.90 8.69
C SER A 228 22.75 -3.21 7.19
N ALA A 229 21.71 -2.93 6.41
CA ALA A 229 21.73 -3.10 4.97
C ALA A 229 22.75 -2.16 4.29
N PHE A 230 22.85 -0.90 4.74
CA PHE A 230 23.89 0.03 4.30
C PHE A 230 25.29 -0.43 4.69
N GLU A 231 25.49 -0.87 5.95
CA GLU A 231 26.78 -1.36 6.43
C GLU A 231 27.28 -2.59 5.64
N LYS A 232 26.36 -3.45 5.19
CA LYS A 232 26.66 -4.64 4.40
C LYS A 232 26.69 -4.41 2.89
N GLY A 233 26.34 -3.21 2.42
CA GLY A 233 26.19 -2.94 0.98
C GLY A 233 25.08 -3.75 0.29
N ASP A 234 24.07 -4.20 1.05
CA ASP A 234 22.97 -5.01 0.51
C ASP A 234 21.92 -4.10 -0.16
N SER A 235 22.14 -3.81 -1.44
CA SER A 235 21.26 -2.95 -2.24
C SER A 235 19.80 -3.39 -2.24
N GLN A 236 19.51 -4.70 -2.22
CA GLN A 236 18.14 -5.19 -2.20
C GLN A 236 17.47 -4.88 -0.86
N LYS A 237 18.16 -5.13 0.25
CA LYS A 237 17.62 -4.80 1.58
C LYS A 237 17.52 -3.29 1.82
N ILE A 238 18.44 -2.48 1.28
CA ILE A 238 18.34 -1.02 1.33
C ILE A 238 17.01 -0.57 0.68
N ILE A 239 16.69 -1.06 -0.52
CA ILE A 239 15.44 -0.73 -1.22
C ILE A 239 14.22 -1.12 -0.35
N VAL A 240 14.21 -2.36 0.16
CA VAL A 240 13.09 -2.88 0.95
C VAL A 240 12.85 -2.05 2.21
N TYR A 241 13.90 -1.69 2.95
CA TYR A 241 13.74 -0.95 4.20
C TYR A 241 13.51 0.55 4.00
N ILE A 242 13.99 1.15 2.90
CA ILE A 242 13.54 2.51 2.51
C ILE A 242 12.04 2.50 2.25
N GLN A 243 11.54 1.54 1.45
CA GLN A 243 10.11 1.41 1.16
C GLN A 243 9.29 1.14 2.43
N ALA A 244 9.74 0.21 3.28
CA ALA A 244 9.04 -0.11 4.53
C ALA A 244 8.97 1.10 5.46
N LEU A 245 10.07 1.85 5.64
CA LEU A 245 10.06 3.07 6.46
C LEU A 245 9.15 4.14 5.85
N GLY A 246 9.26 4.43 4.55
CA GLY A 246 8.39 5.37 3.85
C GLY A 246 6.90 5.03 3.97
N ASN A 247 6.57 3.73 3.88
CA ASN A 247 5.21 3.23 4.06
C ASN A 247 4.63 3.49 5.44
N THR A 248 5.45 3.56 6.50
CA THR A 248 4.95 3.88 7.85
C THR A 248 4.37 5.29 7.95
N ALA A 249 4.83 6.20 7.07
CA ALA A 249 4.56 7.64 7.11
C ALA A 249 4.88 8.32 8.46
N HIS A 250 5.56 7.64 9.40
CA HIS A 250 5.81 8.19 10.73
C HIS A 250 6.91 9.26 10.68
N PRO A 251 6.78 10.43 11.35
CA PRO A 251 7.75 11.53 11.23
C PRO A 251 9.19 11.16 11.57
N ARG A 252 9.37 10.18 12.46
CA ARG A 252 10.69 9.64 12.85
C ARG A 252 11.52 9.14 11.65
N LEU A 253 10.89 8.69 10.56
CA LEU A 253 11.63 8.26 9.36
C LEU A 253 12.52 9.36 8.79
N LEU A 254 12.15 10.64 8.95
CA LEU A 254 12.94 11.77 8.46
C LEU A 254 14.31 11.82 9.12
N LYS A 255 14.38 11.59 10.43
CA LYS A 255 15.65 11.49 11.18
C LYS A 255 16.51 10.32 10.69
N THR A 256 15.87 9.25 10.23
CA THR A 256 16.55 8.06 9.70
C THR A 256 17.14 8.31 8.31
N PHE A 257 16.43 9.04 7.44
CA PHE A 257 16.89 9.36 6.08
C PHE A 257 17.84 10.56 6.03
N GLU A 258 17.71 11.51 6.95
CA GLU A 258 18.46 12.78 6.98
C GLU A 258 19.97 12.61 6.78
N PRO A 259 20.69 11.71 7.47
CA PRO A 259 22.14 11.56 7.26
C PRO A 259 22.52 11.15 5.82
N TYR A 260 21.68 10.37 5.14
CA TYR A 260 21.93 9.94 3.76
C TYR A 260 21.52 11.02 2.75
N LEU A 261 20.43 11.72 3.02
CA LEU A 261 19.97 12.84 2.19
C LEU A 261 20.92 14.03 2.27
N GLU A 262 21.52 14.32 3.42
CA GLU A 262 22.49 15.41 3.59
C GLU A 262 23.93 15.02 3.23
N GLY A 263 24.17 13.78 2.77
CA GLY A 263 25.51 13.32 2.37
C GLY A 263 26.46 13.03 3.54
N LYS A 264 26.00 13.08 4.79
CA LYS A 264 26.77 12.68 5.99
C LYS A 264 27.07 11.18 6.00
N LYS A 265 26.23 10.38 5.34
CA LYS A 265 26.44 8.96 5.07
C LYS A 265 26.35 8.71 3.57
N SER A 266 27.17 7.78 3.09
CA SER A 266 27.17 7.39 1.68
C SER A 266 25.86 6.71 1.29
N ALA A 267 25.26 7.20 0.21
CA ALA A 267 24.14 6.58 -0.48
C ALA A 267 24.23 6.94 -1.96
N SER A 268 23.89 6.01 -2.85
CA SER A 268 23.86 6.30 -4.28
C SER A 268 22.77 7.32 -4.61
N ARG A 269 22.88 7.99 -5.77
CA ARG A 269 21.84 8.91 -6.27
C ARG A 269 20.48 8.22 -6.34
N PHE A 270 20.45 6.96 -6.78
CA PHE A 270 19.24 6.13 -6.82
C PHE A 270 18.65 5.90 -5.42
N GLN A 271 19.48 5.54 -4.44
CA GLN A 271 19.01 5.33 -3.06
C GLN A 271 18.44 6.61 -2.45
N ARG A 272 19.08 7.78 -2.69
CA ARG A 272 18.57 9.08 -2.24
C ARG A 272 17.26 9.46 -2.95
N LEU A 273 17.15 9.23 -4.27
CA LEU A 273 15.92 9.39 -5.03
C LEU A 273 14.79 8.52 -4.46
N LEU A 274 15.08 7.26 -4.16
CA LEU A 274 14.12 6.33 -3.57
C LEU A 274 13.67 6.79 -2.17
N MET A 275 14.58 7.32 -1.34
CA MET A 275 14.23 7.92 -0.05
C MET A 275 13.23 9.06 -0.22
N VAL A 276 13.50 10.00 -1.14
CA VAL A 276 12.57 11.10 -1.44
C VAL A 276 11.24 10.56 -1.93
N ALA A 277 11.22 9.68 -2.93
CA ALA A 277 9.99 9.10 -3.48
C ALA A 277 9.15 8.35 -2.42
N SER A 278 9.81 7.67 -1.47
CA SER A 278 9.14 6.95 -0.39
C SER A 278 8.41 7.85 0.62
N LEU A 279 8.61 9.18 0.56
CA LEU A 279 7.87 10.16 1.38
C LEU A 279 6.43 10.39 0.90
N TYR A 280 5.99 9.77 -0.20
CA TYR A 280 4.62 9.93 -0.72
C TYR A 280 3.53 9.72 0.34
N GLN A 281 3.64 8.67 1.18
CA GLN A 281 2.60 8.46 2.20
C GLN A 281 2.61 9.54 3.29
N MET A 282 3.77 10.18 3.53
CA MET A 282 3.87 11.31 4.45
C MET A 282 3.18 12.57 3.91
N THR A 283 3.13 12.79 2.59
CA THR A 283 2.41 13.94 2.02
C THR A 283 0.93 13.89 2.34
N ARG A 284 0.38 12.68 2.47
CA ARG A 284 -1.03 12.43 2.83
C ARG A 284 -1.26 12.49 4.34
N VAL A 285 -0.42 11.82 5.12
CA VAL A 285 -0.64 11.66 6.58
C VAL A 285 -0.15 12.88 7.37
N HIS A 286 0.94 13.52 6.94
CA HIS A 286 1.55 14.67 7.60
C HIS A 286 1.94 15.75 6.57
N PRO A 287 0.96 16.33 5.84
CA PRO A 287 1.21 17.24 4.70
C PRO A 287 2.12 18.41 5.06
N THR A 288 1.94 19.04 6.22
CA THR A 288 2.76 20.18 6.67
C THR A 288 4.22 19.79 6.87
N THR A 289 4.48 18.66 7.54
CA THR A 289 5.83 18.15 7.79
C THR A 289 6.51 17.74 6.49
N ALA A 290 5.80 17.00 5.62
CA ALA A 290 6.30 16.63 4.30
C ALA A 290 6.64 17.86 3.46
N ARG A 291 5.74 18.85 3.42
CA ARG A 291 5.91 20.10 2.66
C ARG A 291 7.19 20.83 3.06
N ALA A 292 7.47 20.94 4.36
CA ALA A 292 8.68 21.60 4.86
C ALA A 292 9.98 20.90 4.38
N VAL A 293 10.03 19.57 4.46
CA VAL A 293 11.20 18.78 4.03
C VAL A 293 11.37 18.82 2.51
N LEU A 294 10.30 18.55 1.76
CA LEU A 294 10.36 18.49 0.31
C LEU A 294 10.70 19.86 -0.29
N TYR A 295 10.20 20.95 0.30
CA TYR A 295 10.56 22.30 -0.13
C TYR A 295 12.04 22.63 0.10
N ARG A 296 12.64 22.13 1.20
CA ARG A 296 14.09 22.26 1.43
C ARG A 296 14.92 21.53 0.38
N ILE A 297 14.50 20.33 -0.03
CA ILE A 297 15.17 19.56 -1.08
C ILE A 297 15.03 20.28 -2.43
N TYR A 298 13.81 20.68 -2.80
CA TYR A 298 13.53 21.37 -4.06
C TYR A 298 14.34 22.66 -4.24
N LYS A 299 14.44 23.48 -3.18
CA LYS A 299 15.10 24.79 -3.27
C LYS A 299 16.63 24.73 -3.25
N ASN A 300 17.23 23.59 -2.93
CA ASN A 300 18.69 23.48 -2.80
C ASN A 300 19.35 23.33 -4.19
N PRO A 301 20.07 24.34 -4.70
CA PRO A 301 20.74 24.23 -6.01
C PRO A 301 21.91 23.24 -5.99
N GLY A 302 22.44 22.88 -4.82
CA GLY A 302 23.46 21.85 -4.67
C GLY A 302 22.90 20.42 -4.77
N GLU A 303 21.58 20.25 -4.82
CA GLU A 303 20.98 18.93 -5.04
C GLU A 303 20.90 18.54 -6.51
N ALA A 304 20.98 17.24 -6.74
CA ALA A 304 20.79 16.67 -8.06
C ALA A 304 19.39 17.01 -8.61
N PRO A 305 19.27 17.41 -9.90
CA PRO A 305 17.99 17.78 -10.50
C PRO A 305 16.86 16.77 -10.30
N GLU A 306 17.12 15.47 -10.37
CA GLU A 306 16.10 14.42 -10.22
C GLU A 306 15.55 14.36 -8.80
N LEU A 307 16.38 14.61 -7.78
CA LEU A 307 15.92 14.68 -6.38
C LEU A 307 15.02 15.91 -6.18
N ARG A 308 15.38 17.04 -6.79
CA ARG A 308 14.59 18.28 -6.74
C ARG A 308 13.25 18.12 -7.46
N VAL A 309 13.26 17.49 -8.63
CA VAL A 309 12.05 17.14 -9.40
C VAL A 309 11.17 16.15 -8.64
N ALA A 310 11.73 15.09 -8.06
CA ALA A 310 10.99 14.15 -7.22
C ALA A 310 10.36 14.83 -6.01
N ALA A 311 11.09 15.75 -5.35
CA ALA A 311 10.56 16.54 -4.25
C ALA A 311 9.40 17.44 -4.69
N LEU A 312 9.50 18.07 -5.87
CA LEU A 312 8.43 18.85 -6.48
C LEU A 312 7.19 18.00 -6.78
N HIS A 313 7.35 16.79 -7.32
CA HIS A 313 6.23 15.87 -7.57
C HIS A 313 5.46 15.58 -6.28
N LEU A 314 6.17 15.34 -5.18
CA LEU A 314 5.54 15.08 -3.90
C LEU A 314 4.95 16.35 -3.26
N LEU A 315 5.58 17.52 -3.40
CA LEU A 315 5.05 18.80 -2.92
C LEU A 315 3.64 19.08 -3.45
N ALA A 316 3.39 18.70 -4.71
CA ALA A 316 2.09 18.86 -5.35
C ALA A 316 0.96 18.16 -4.57
N ASN A 317 1.26 17.10 -3.82
CA ASN A 317 0.28 16.35 -3.02
C ASN A 317 0.06 16.95 -1.62
N THR A 318 0.59 18.15 -1.32
CA THR A 318 0.54 18.74 0.03
C THR A 318 -0.36 19.97 0.14
N ASN A 319 -1.14 20.33 -0.90
CA ASN A 319 -1.84 21.63 -1.00
C ASN A 319 -0.94 22.83 -0.58
N PRO A 320 0.13 23.15 -1.34
CA PRO A 320 1.00 24.27 -1.04
C PRO A 320 0.26 25.62 -1.06
N PRO A 321 0.54 26.55 -0.13
CA PRO A 321 -0.09 27.87 -0.11
C PRO A 321 0.40 28.75 -1.27
N ALA A 322 -0.41 29.74 -1.67
CA ALA A 322 -0.11 30.68 -2.75
C ALA A 322 1.31 31.27 -2.69
N ALA A 323 1.71 31.81 -1.53
CA ALA A 323 3.04 32.42 -1.35
C ALA A 323 4.20 31.43 -1.62
N MET A 324 4.01 30.14 -1.35
CA MET A 324 5.00 29.11 -1.68
C MET A 324 5.03 28.85 -3.18
N LEU A 325 3.86 28.71 -3.83
CA LEU A 325 3.76 28.49 -5.27
C LEU A 325 4.32 29.67 -6.07
N GLN A 326 4.07 30.91 -5.63
CA GLN A 326 4.65 32.11 -6.22
C GLN A 326 6.18 32.11 -6.16
N ARG A 327 6.77 31.75 -5.01
CA ARG A 327 8.24 31.61 -4.89
C ARG A 327 8.79 30.50 -5.78
N ILE A 328 8.10 29.35 -5.85
CA ILE A 328 8.44 28.24 -6.74
C ILE A 328 8.41 28.70 -8.21
N ALA A 329 7.38 29.45 -8.62
CA ALA A 329 7.27 29.99 -9.96
C ALA A 329 8.37 30.99 -10.27
N GLN A 330 8.58 31.98 -9.40
CA GLN A 330 9.64 32.98 -9.57
C GLN A 330 11.03 32.34 -9.69
N GLN A 331 11.29 31.29 -8.90
CA GLN A 331 12.55 30.55 -8.94
C GLN A 331 12.91 30.02 -10.33
N THR A 332 11.92 29.70 -11.18
CA THR A 332 12.18 29.23 -12.54
C THR A 332 12.91 30.24 -13.43
N ASN A 333 12.91 31.53 -13.09
CA ASN A 333 13.59 32.57 -13.86
C ASN A 333 15.12 32.55 -13.68
N TRP A 334 15.63 32.00 -12.58
CA TRP A 334 17.07 31.89 -12.29
C TRP A 334 17.53 30.44 -12.06
N GLU A 335 16.62 29.48 -12.20
CA GLU A 335 16.93 28.05 -12.20
C GLU A 335 17.83 27.69 -13.39
N GLN A 336 18.87 26.90 -13.14
CA GLN A 336 19.81 26.47 -14.19
C GLN A 336 19.39 25.14 -14.82
N SER A 337 18.70 24.30 -14.07
CA SER A 337 18.25 23.00 -14.56
C SER A 337 16.96 23.11 -15.37
N LYS A 338 17.07 22.90 -16.69
CA LYS A 338 15.91 22.79 -17.60
C LYS A 338 14.90 21.71 -17.16
N GLN A 339 15.40 20.63 -16.54
CA GLN A 339 14.57 19.56 -15.98
C GLN A 339 13.67 20.11 -14.85
N VAL A 340 14.24 20.89 -13.93
CA VAL A 340 13.51 21.49 -12.80
C VAL A 340 12.53 22.56 -13.28
N ILE A 341 12.93 23.40 -14.24
CA ILE A 341 12.04 24.43 -14.83
C ILE A 341 10.82 23.78 -15.48
N SER A 342 11.04 22.82 -16.39
CA SER A 342 9.96 22.13 -17.11
C SER A 342 8.98 21.43 -16.17
N ALA A 343 9.48 20.75 -15.13
CA ALA A 343 8.64 20.11 -14.13
C ALA A 343 7.82 21.13 -13.32
N THR A 344 8.41 22.28 -12.98
CA THR A 344 7.74 23.37 -12.25
C THR A 344 6.65 24.04 -13.08
N GLN A 345 6.92 24.33 -14.35
CA GLN A 345 5.94 24.95 -15.23
C GLN A 345 4.74 24.04 -15.49
N SER A 346 4.98 22.77 -15.83
CA SER A 346 3.88 21.80 -16.04
C SER A 346 3.06 21.61 -14.76
N PHE A 347 3.72 21.56 -13.61
CA PHE A 347 3.07 21.49 -12.31
C PHE A 347 2.10 22.67 -12.07
N ILE A 348 2.62 23.89 -12.10
CA ILE A 348 1.82 25.08 -11.76
C ILE A 348 0.70 25.31 -12.78
N ARG A 349 0.99 25.17 -14.08
CA ARG A 349 -0.02 25.35 -15.13
C ARG A 349 -1.14 24.32 -15.03
N SER A 350 -0.82 23.05 -14.76
CA SER A 350 -1.84 22.00 -14.66
C SER A 350 -2.65 22.11 -13.37
N ALA A 351 -2.01 22.41 -12.24
CA ALA A 351 -2.69 22.66 -10.97
C ALA A 351 -3.68 23.84 -11.05
N ALA A 352 -3.32 24.91 -11.77
CA ALA A 352 -4.18 26.08 -11.97
C ALA A 352 -5.50 25.77 -12.70
N ASN A 353 -5.57 24.65 -13.42
CA ASN A 353 -6.74 24.20 -14.18
C ASN A 353 -7.61 23.17 -13.42
N MET A 354 -7.34 22.93 -12.13
CA MET A 354 -8.10 21.99 -11.28
C MET A 354 -9.21 22.67 -10.46
N ASP A 355 -9.70 23.82 -10.93
CA ASP A 355 -10.67 24.66 -10.22
C ASP A 355 -12.11 24.14 -10.28
N GLN A 356 -12.37 23.16 -11.15
CA GLN A 356 -13.67 22.49 -11.27
C GLN A 356 -13.96 21.52 -10.13
N ASN A 357 -12.92 20.98 -9.47
CA ASN A 357 -13.10 20.07 -8.35
C ASN A 357 -13.14 20.83 -7.02
N PRO A 358 -14.25 20.75 -6.25
CA PRO A 358 -14.36 21.41 -4.95
C PRO A 358 -13.23 21.05 -3.98
N ASP A 359 -12.68 19.85 -4.08
CA ASP A 359 -11.57 19.40 -3.24
C ASP A 359 -10.23 20.07 -3.54
N SER A 360 -10.05 20.57 -4.76
CA SER A 360 -8.81 21.18 -5.25
C SER A 360 -8.95 22.66 -5.58
N VAL A 361 -10.12 23.27 -5.39
CA VAL A 361 -10.38 24.68 -5.78
C VAL A 361 -9.43 25.65 -5.07
N GLU A 362 -9.13 25.43 -3.78
CA GLU A 362 -8.15 26.26 -3.05
C GLU A 362 -6.77 26.11 -3.67
N PHE A 363 -6.37 24.87 -3.95
CA PHE A 363 -5.07 24.57 -4.54
C PHE A 363 -4.93 25.18 -5.94
N ALA A 364 -5.98 25.08 -6.77
CA ALA A 364 -6.02 25.65 -8.10
C ALA A 364 -5.91 27.18 -8.05
N ARG A 365 -6.65 27.85 -7.18
CA ARG A 365 -6.56 29.31 -6.97
C ARG A 365 -5.16 29.73 -6.50
N ASN A 366 -4.58 28.97 -5.56
CA ASN A 366 -3.21 29.20 -5.12
C ASN A 366 -2.22 29.09 -6.30
N ALA A 367 -2.39 28.11 -7.18
CA ALA A 367 -1.56 27.92 -8.37
C ALA A 367 -1.76 29.01 -9.43
N GLN A 368 -3.01 29.45 -9.66
CA GLN A 368 -3.36 30.56 -10.57
C GLN A 368 -2.58 31.83 -10.21
N SER A 369 -2.44 32.13 -8.91
CA SER A 369 -1.67 33.30 -8.44
C SER A 369 -0.17 33.28 -8.76
N ALA A 370 0.35 32.15 -9.26
CA ALA A 370 1.76 31.93 -9.56
C ALA A 370 2.03 31.70 -11.05
N VAL A 371 1.00 31.49 -11.90
CA VAL A 371 1.16 31.16 -13.32
C VAL A 371 1.97 32.23 -14.07
N ASP A 372 1.63 33.50 -13.86
CA ASP A 372 2.27 34.63 -14.56
C ASP A 372 3.69 34.94 -14.07
N MET A 373 4.15 34.26 -13.01
CA MET A 373 5.51 34.41 -12.48
C MET A 373 6.49 33.36 -13.04
N LEU A 374 5.98 32.39 -13.82
CA LEU A 374 6.79 31.34 -14.43
C LEU A 374 7.72 31.92 -15.51
N ASN A 375 8.88 31.29 -15.64
CA ASN A 375 9.76 31.47 -16.78
C ASN A 375 8.96 31.23 -18.09
N PRO A 376 9.10 32.09 -19.12
CA PRO A 376 8.34 31.99 -20.36
C PRO A 376 8.87 30.92 -21.33
N ALA A 377 10.06 30.35 -21.11
CA ALA A 377 10.64 29.35 -21.99
C ALA A 377 9.79 28.08 -22.07
N ASP A 378 9.68 27.50 -23.27
CA ASP A 378 8.97 26.24 -23.48
C ASP A 378 9.95 25.07 -23.58
N TYR A 379 9.54 23.93 -23.03
CA TYR A 379 10.34 22.71 -22.97
C TYR A 379 9.50 21.52 -23.42
N GLY A 380 10.05 20.73 -24.35
CA GLY A 380 9.38 19.53 -24.89
C GLY A 380 9.21 18.39 -23.87
N TYR A 381 8.62 17.29 -24.34
CA TYR A 381 8.28 16.11 -23.53
C TYR A 381 9.48 15.28 -23.04
N SER A 382 10.67 15.47 -23.62
CA SER A 382 11.91 14.82 -23.16
C SER A 382 12.40 15.35 -21.80
N MET A 383 11.94 16.55 -21.41
CA MET A 383 12.20 17.12 -20.10
C MET A 383 11.20 16.59 -19.06
N SER A 384 11.58 16.68 -17.79
CA SER A 384 10.76 16.28 -16.66
C SER A 384 9.44 17.05 -16.65
N LYS A 385 8.36 16.36 -16.30
CA LYS A 385 7.00 16.92 -16.26
C LYS A 385 6.27 16.49 -15.00
N ASN A 386 5.32 17.31 -14.57
CA ASN A 386 4.39 16.98 -13.51
C ASN A 386 3.01 17.50 -13.88
N TYR A 387 2.17 16.64 -14.42
CA TYR A 387 0.81 16.99 -14.82
C TYR A 387 -0.19 16.55 -13.78
N LEU A 388 -1.04 17.46 -13.36
CA LEU A 388 -2.17 17.18 -12.49
C LEU A 388 -3.48 17.44 -13.25
N SER A 389 -4.50 16.67 -12.93
CA SER A 389 -5.86 16.93 -13.38
C SER A 389 -6.86 16.44 -12.36
N SER A 390 -8.04 17.05 -12.38
CA SER A 390 -9.18 16.66 -11.55
C SER A 390 -10.41 16.48 -12.41
N TYR A 391 -11.32 15.61 -11.98
CA TYR A 391 -12.60 15.38 -12.63
C TYR A 391 -13.69 15.20 -11.57
N VAL A 392 -14.87 15.80 -11.78
CA VAL A 392 -16.02 15.70 -10.86
C VAL A 392 -17.18 15.04 -11.59
N ILE A 393 -17.92 14.22 -10.86
CA ILE A 393 -19.20 13.67 -11.28
C ILE A 393 -20.27 14.22 -10.32
N ASP A 394 -20.86 15.36 -10.69
CA ASP A 394 -21.74 16.16 -9.82
C ASP A 394 -22.98 15.41 -9.33
N ASN A 395 -23.47 14.43 -10.09
CA ASN A 395 -24.72 13.73 -9.77
C ASN A 395 -24.59 12.63 -8.70
N ILE A 396 -23.37 12.30 -8.24
CA ILE A 396 -23.13 11.21 -7.28
C ILE A 396 -22.09 11.54 -6.21
N ASP A 397 -21.79 12.83 -5.97
CA ASP A 397 -20.79 13.30 -5.00
C ASP A 397 -19.43 12.60 -5.14
N LYS A 398 -18.95 12.46 -6.38
CA LYS A 398 -17.66 11.84 -6.68
C LYS A 398 -16.70 12.79 -7.36
N SER A 399 -15.44 12.75 -6.94
CA SER A 399 -14.35 13.43 -7.63
C SER A 399 -13.15 12.51 -7.77
N TYR A 400 -12.30 12.80 -8.76
CA TYR A 400 -11.06 12.11 -9.03
C TYR A 400 -9.94 13.11 -9.21
N GLU A 401 -8.76 12.76 -8.74
CA GLU A 401 -7.52 13.50 -8.99
C GLU A 401 -6.48 12.53 -9.54
N SER A 402 -5.82 12.93 -10.63
CA SER A 402 -4.74 12.18 -11.22
C SER A 402 -3.49 13.03 -11.32
N GLN A 403 -2.34 12.42 -11.02
CA GLN A 403 -1.03 13.02 -11.23
C GLN A 403 -0.18 12.06 -12.06
N ILE A 404 0.38 12.57 -13.15
CA ILE A 404 1.35 11.87 -13.99
C ILE A 404 2.62 12.70 -14.00
N SER A 405 3.69 12.13 -13.48
CA SER A 405 4.97 12.82 -13.37
C SER A 405 6.10 11.99 -13.96
N SER A 406 7.06 12.67 -14.59
CA SER A 406 8.23 12.05 -15.19
C SER A 406 9.50 12.79 -14.79
N ILE A 407 10.59 12.04 -14.62
CA ILE A 407 11.94 12.58 -14.54
C ILE A 407 12.61 12.27 -15.87
N GLY A 408 13.00 13.31 -16.60
CA GLY A 408 13.66 13.17 -17.90
C GLY A 408 14.98 12.41 -17.79
N SER A 409 15.46 11.89 -18.92
CA SER A 409 16.82 11.35 -19.03
C SER A 409 17.74 12.34 -19.75
N PHE A 410 19.05 12.19 -19.58
CA PHE A 410 20.05 12.97 -20.33
C PHE A 410 20.41 12.31 -21.67
N ASP A 411 20.21 11.01 -21.80
CA ASP A 411 20.68 10.16 -22.89
C ASP A 411 19.55 9.48 -23.67
N SER A 412 18.29 9.73 -23.30
CA SER A 412 17.13 9.07 -23.88
C SER A 412 15.90 9.97 -23.95
N ILE A 413 15.04 9.72 -24.93
CA ILE A 413 13.68 10.28 -25.01
C ILE A 413 12.74 9.65 -23.99
N PHE A 414 13.07 8.46 -23.48
CA PHE A 414 12.34 7.82 -22.41
C PHE A 414 12.77 8.40 -21.06
N PRO A 415 11.82 8.71 -20.17
CA PRO A 415 12.14 9.23 -18.86
C PRO A 415 12.89 8.20 -18.00
N SER A 416 13.79 8.68 -17.15
CA SER A 416 14.49 7.85 -16.15
C SER A 416 13.58 7.42 -15.01
N SER A 417 12.46 8.11 -14.78
CA SER A 417 11.44 7.68 -13.83
C SER A 417 10.05 8.17 -14.21
N VAL A 418 9.03 7.38 -13.88
CA VAL A 418 7.62 7.73 -14.03
C VAL A 418 6.88 7.45 -12.73
N PHE A 419 6.03 8.39 -12.33
CA PHE A 419 5.18 8.31 -11.16
C PHE A 419 3.74 8.55 -11.60
N VAL A 420 2.83 7.68 -11.19
CA VAL A 420 1.40 7.83 -11.43
C VAL A 420 0.66 7.70 -10.11
N ASN A 421 -0.17 8.69 -9.80
CA ASN A 421 -1.06 8.69 -8.66
C ASN A 421 -2.50 8.89 -9.14
N PHE A 422 -3.43 8.10 -8.61
CA PHE A 422 -4.86 8.25 -8.85
C PHE A 422 -5.62 8.17 -7.53
N MET A 423 -6.34 9.23 -7.22
CA MET A 423 -7.15 9.39 -6.01
C MET A 423 -8.61 9.55 -6.38
N ALA A 424 -9.47 9.01 -5.54
CA ALA A 424 -10.91 9.21 -5.62
C ALA A 424 -11.40 9.81 -4.31
N ASN A 425 -12.43 10.66 -4.41
CA ASN A 425 -13.28 11.05 -3.31
C ASN A 425 -14.67 10.50 -3.57
N ASP A 426 -15.14 9.61 -2.69
CA ASP A 426 -16.50 9.07 -2.74
C ASP A 426 -17.29 9.66 -1.56
N GLY A 427 -18.07 10.73 -1.78
CA GLY A 427 -18.93 11.32 -0.75
C GLY A 427 -18.18 11.82 0.51
N GLY A 428 -16.97 12.35 0.34
CA GLY A 428 -16.09 12.81 1.43
C GLY A 428 -15.03 11.77 1.85
N TYR A 429 -15.13 10.52 1.39
CA TYR A 429 -14.09 9.51 1.60
C TYR A 429 -13.00 9.62 0.54
N LYS A 430 -11.90 10.30 0.88
CA LYS A 430 -10.69 10.37 0.05
C LYS A 430 -9.84 9.13 0.21
N HIS A 431 -9.62 8.40 -0.88
CA HIS A 431 -8.75 7.24 -0.90
C HIS A 431 -7.92 7.13 -2.16
N GLN A 432 -6.76 6.49 -2.00
CA GLN A 432 -5.83 6.24 -3.07
C GLN A 432 -6.24 4.97 -3.80
N ILE A 433 -6.58 5.08 -5.08
CA ILE A 433 -6.94 3.94 -5.93
C ILE A 433 -5.67 3.19 -6.31
N PHE A 434 -4.68 3.90 -6.85
CA PHE A 434 -3.36 3.36 -7.11
C PHE A 434 -2.27 4.44 -7.03
N HIS A 435 -1.07 4.01 -6.67
CA HIS A 435 0.16 4.79 -6.79
C HIS A 435 1.23 3.84 -7.29
N HIS A 436 1.85 4.19 -8.41
CA HIS A 436 2.91 3.41 -9.01
C HIS A 436 4.09 4.30 -9.33
N SER A 437 5.28 3.79 -9.05
CA SER A 437 6.55 4.40 -9.41
C SER A 437 7.37 3.38 -10.19
N ALA A 438 7.85 3.78 -11.36
CA ALA A 438 8.84 3.04 -12.13
C ALA A 438 10.09 3.91 -12.22
N MET A 439 11.23 3.36 -11.83
CA MET A 439 12.55 4.00 -11.95
C MET A 439 13.41 3.10 -12.83
N PHE A 440 13.91 3.67 -13.91
CA PHE A 440 14.72 2.98 -14.91
C PHE A 440 16.19 3.33 -14.66
N SER A 441 17.06 2.33 -14.75
CA SER A 441 18.51 2.47 -14.60
C SER A 441 19.22 2.61 -15.92
#